data_AF-A0A7H9B1U8-F1
#
_entry.id   AF-A0A7H9B1U8-F1
#
_cell.length_a   1.000
_cell.length_b   1.000
_cell.length_c   1.000
_cell.angle_alpha   90.00
_cell.angle_beta   90.00
_cell.angle_gamma   90.00
#
_symmetry.space_group_name_H-M   'P 1'
#
loop_
_entity.id
_entity.type
_entity.pdbx_description
1 polymer ?
#
loop_
_entity_poly.entity_id
_entity_poly.type
_entity_poly.pdbx_seq_one_letter_code
_entity_poly.pdbx_strand_id
1 'polypeptide(L)'
;MNFYTFLIAFVLVVIFAILLPIVSGIGTFKVEKQQRGSTNAHLKDKRGVKFELSSNTESFGTASSTNRKERNFDIHSRTGLKKRVIGKYDEDPNTYDYDVNEFINEDAEEEKRAQVERLQKFDGSKEKAYEELV
;
A
#
# COMPACT_ATOMS: atom_id res chain seq x y z
N MET A 1 -16.09 33.86 30.83
CA MET A 1 -15.13 32.80 30.47
C MET A 1 -14.82 32.00 31.73
N ASN A 2 -15.49 30.87 31.93
CA ASN A 2 -15.31 30.09 33.16
C ASN A 2 -14.01 29.30 33.06
N PHE A 3 -12.98 29.72 33.82
CA PHE A 3 -11.66 29.09 33.84
C PHE A 3 -11.74 27.57 34.08
N TYR A 4 -12.68 27.13 34.92
CA TYR A 4 -12.94 25.72 35.19
C TYR A 4 -13.37 24.93 33.94
N THR A 5 -14.15 25.53 33.03
CA THR A 5 -14.58 24.88 31.79
C THR A 5 -13.37 24.61 30.88
N PHE A 6 -12.44 25.57 30.79
CA PHE A 6 -11.19 25.39 30.05
C PHE A 6 -10.28 24.35 30.69
N LEU A 7 -10.16 24.35 32.02
CA LEU A 7 -9.38 23.36 32.75
C LEU A 7 -9.91 21.93 32.50
N ILE A 8 -11.22 21.74 32.57
CA ILE A 8 -11.87 20.45 32.32
C ILE A 8 -11.67 20.01 30.86
N ALA A 9 -11.88 20.90 29.90
CA ALA A 9 -11.65 20.61 28.49
C ALA A 9 -10.17 20.23 28.21
N PHE A 10 -9.23 20.95 28.82
CA PHE A 10 -7.80 20.66 28.71
C PHE A 10 -7.44 19.27 29.26
N VAL A 11 -7.96 18.93 30.45
CA VAL A 11 -7.76 17.59 31.05
C VAL A 11 -8.32 16.50 30.14
N LEU A 12 -9.51 16.72 29.55
CA LEU A 12 -10.11 15.80 28.60
C LEU A 12 -9.22 15.56 27.37
N VAL A 13 -8.69 16.64 26.78
CA VAL A 13 -7.79 16.55 25.62
C VAL A 13 -6.52 15.77 25.96
N VAL A 14 -5.91 16.02 27.13
CA VAL A 14 -4.71 15.30 27.60
C VAL A 14 -5.00 13.81 27.79
N ILE A 15 -6.14 13.46 28.39
CA ILE A 15 -6.57 12.06 28.56
C ILE A 15 -6.71 11.37 27.20
N PHE A 16 -7.38 12.00 26.23
CA PHE A 16 -7.54 11.44 24.89
C PHE A 16 -6.21 11.29 24.15
N ALA A 17 -5.31 12.25 24.26
CA ALA A 17 -3.98 12.19 23.65
C ALA A 17 -3.15 11.01 24.16
N ILE A 18 -3.35 10.58 25.41
CA ILE A 18 -2.66 9.42 26.01
C ILE A 18 -3.39 8.12 25.68
N LEU A 19 -4.71 8.10 25.73
CA LEU A 19 -5.49 6.87 25.51
C LEU A 19 -5.52 6.43 24.05
N LEU A 20 -5.63 7.36 23.10
CA LEU A 20 -5.69 7.06 21.66
C LEU A 20 -4.53 6.19 21.16
N PRO A 21 -3.24 6.50 21.42
CA PRO A 21 -2.14 5.65 20.95
C PRO A 21 -2.14 4.25 21.59
N ILE A 22 -2.65 4.11 22.83
CA ILE A 22 -2.74 2.83 23.54
C ILE A 22 -3.84 1.95 22.92
N VAL A 23 -5.02 2.51 22.69
CA VAL A 23 -6.16 1.79 22.09
C VAL A 23 -5.93 1.51 20.62
N SER A 24 -5.29 2.43 19.89
CA SER A 24 -5.06 2.31 18.45
C SER A 24 -4.06 1.20 18.08
N GLY A 25 -3.29 0.69 19.05
CA GLY A 25 -2.38 -0.45 18.82
C GLY A 25 -1.21 -0.15 17.87
N ILE A 26 -1.03 1.12 17.47
CA ILE A 26 -0.03 1.61 16.50
C ILE A 26 1.42 1.30 16.94
N GLY A 27 1.66 1.01 18.23
CA GLY A 27 2.98 0.67 18.77
C GLY A 27 3.22 -0.82 19.05
N THR A 28 2.24 -1.71 18.82
CA THR A 28 2.37 -3.12 19.23
C THR A 28 2.96 -4.00 18.13
N PHE A 29 4.23 -3.75 17.78
CA PHE A 29 5.00 -4.75 17.03
C PHE A 29 5.27 -5.94 17.97
N LYS A 30 4.42 -6.98 17.89
CA LYS A 30 4.75 -8.30 18.44
C LYS A 30 5.94 -8.83 17.65
N VAL A 31 7.14 -8.61 18.16
CA VAL A 31 8.32 -9.38 17.73
C VAL A 31 8.08 -10.79 18.24
N GLU A 32 7.41 -11.59 17.43
CA GLU A 32 7.35 -13.04 17.60
C GLU A 32 8.77 -13.56 17.46
N LYS A 33 9.51 -13.58 18.58
CA LYS A 33 10.81 -14.21 18.66
C LYS A 33 10.54 -15.69 18.44
N GLN A 34 10.69 -16.15 17.21
CA GLN A 34 10.71 -17.57 16.91
C GLN A 34 11.70 -18.21 17.89
N GLN A 35 11.17 -18.96 18.85
CA GLN A 35 11.97 -19.84 19.65
C GLN A 35 12.58 -20.83 18.67
N ARG A 36 13.81 -20.54 18.24
CA ARG A 36 14.70 -21.57 17.71
C ARG A 36 14.81 -22.57 18.84
N GLY A 37 14.03 -23.64 18.72
CA GLY A 37 14.13 -24.80 19.58
C GLY A 37 15.60 -25.15 19.68
N SER A 38 16.12 -25.01 20.90
CA SER A 38 17.38 -25.59 21.34
C SER A 38 17.24 -27.10 21.16
N THR A 39 17.58 -27.61 19.99
CA THR A 39 17.64 -29.05 19.76
C THR A 39 18.91 -29.58 20.40
N ASN A 40 18.70 -30.18 21.57
CA ASN A 40 19.26 -31.47 21.96
C ASN A 40 20.78 -31.52 22.18
N ALA A 41 21.17 -31.15 23.39
CA ALA A 41 22.11 -31.96 24.14
C ALA A 41 21.48 -33.35 24.37
N HIS A 42 21.80 -34.32 23.53
CA HIS A 42 22.05 -35.70 23.95
C HIS A 42 22.60 -36.50 22.77
N LEU A 43 23.90 -36.76 22.84
CA LEU A 43 24.55 -37.84 22.11
C LEU A 43 23.86 -39.19 22.42
N LYS A 44 24.02 -40.12 21.46
CA LYS A 44 23.66 -41.54 21.47
C LYS A 44 22.17 -41.73 21.11
N ASP A 45 21.80 -42.21 19.91
CA ASP A 45 22.18 -43.49 19.34
C ASP A 45 21.79 -43.57 17.84
N LYS A 46 22.63 -44.22 17.04
CA LYS A 46 22.32 -45.08 15.86
C LYS A 46 21.56 -44.53 14.62
N ARG A 47 22.26 -44.72 13.48
CA ARG A 47 21.84 -44.80 12.06
C ARG A 47 21.75 -43.48 11.30
N GLY A 48 22.86 -43.13 10.63
CA GLY A 48 22.87 -42.14 9.57
C GLY A 48 21.93 -42.56 8.44
N VAL A 49 21.05 -41.65 8.03
CA VAL A 49 20.18 -41.83 6.87
C VAL A 49 21.02 -41.65 5.62
N LYS A 50 21.30 -42.75 4.92
CA LYS A 50 21.99 -42.76 3.63
C LYS A 50 20.99 -42.31 2.57
N PHE A 51 21.18 -41.11 2.01
CA PHE A 51 20.41 -40.66 0.86
C PHE A 51 21.10 -41.16 -0.42
N GLU A 52 20.44 -42.08 -1.13
CA GLU A 52 20.79 -42.42 -2.51
C GLU A 52 19.78 -41.76 -3.42
N LEU A 53 20.25 -40.84 -4.28
CA LEU A 53 19.46 -40.26 -5.35
C LEU A 53 19.51 -41.23 -6.53
N SER A 54 18.43 -41.96 -6.78
CA SER A 54 18.24 -42.62 -8.07
C SER A 54 17.88 -41.56 -9.10
N SER A 55 18.86 -41.16 -9.90
CA SER A 55 18.64 -40.40 -11.13
C SER A 55 17.91 -41.28 -12.12
N ASN A 56 16.58 -41.29 -12.07
CA ASN A 56 15.78 -41.70 -13.21
C ASN A 56 15.27 -40.45 -13.90
N THR A 57 15.89 -40.19 -15.04
CA THR A 57 15.44 -39.30 -16.10
C THR A 57 13.95 -39.52 -16.35
N GLU A 58 13.24 -38.43 -16.65
CA GLU A 58 11.83 -38.38 -17.07
C GLU A 58 10.77 -38.24 -15.96
N SER A 59 10.72 -37.06 -15.36
CA SER A 59 9.45 -36.31 -15.18
C SER A 59 9.75 -34.92 -14.62
N PHE A 60 9.90 -33.99 -15.56
CA PHE A 60 9.85 -32.56 -15.27
C PHE A 60 8.41 -32.20 -14.89
N GLY A 61 8.09 -32.27 -13.60
CA GLY A 61 6.78 -31.88 -13.10
C GLY A 61 6.43 -32.51 -11.76
N THR A 62 6.27 -31.62 -10.76
CA THR A 62 5.34 -31.82 -9.64
C THR A 62 5.73 -32.87 -8.59
N ALA A 63 6.34 -32.43 -7.48
CA ALA A 63 5.86 -32.75 -6.12
C ALA A 63 6.73 -32.11 -5.01
N SER A 64 6.19 -31.08 -4.37
CA SER A 64 6.20 -31.01 -2.90
C SER A 64 5.06 -30.10 -2.45
N SER A 65 3.90 -30.73 -2.26
CA SER A 65 2.69 -30.14 -1.70
C SER A 65 2.87 -29.89 -0.21
N THR A 66 3.16 -28.65 0.16
CA THR A 66 2.61 -28.08 1.39
C THR A 66 1.46 -27.15 0.97
N ASN A 67 0.26 -27.42 1.48
CA ASN A 67 -0.99 -26.70 1.17
C ASN A 67 -0.83 -25.17 1.24
N ARG A 68 -0.48 -24.55 0.11
CA ARG A 68 -0.51 -23.11 -0.06
C ARG A 68 -1.16 -22.83 -1.40
N LYS A 69 -2.43 -22.41 -1.31
CA LYS A 69 -3.23 -21.68 -2.31
C LYS A 69 -2.34 -21.18 -3.45
N GLU A 70 -2.50 -21.83 -4.60
CA GLU A 70 -1.72 -21.69 -5.85
C GLU A 70 -1.19 -20.27 -6.05
N ARG A 71 0.04 -20.04 -5.58
CA ARG A 71 0.81 -18.86 -5.94
C ARG A 71 1.96 -19.38 -6.77
N ASN A 72 1.78 -19.34 -8.08
CA ASN A 72 2.84 -19.60 -9.04
C ASN A 72 3.95 -18.58 -8.77
N PHE A 73 5.03 -19.03 -8.13
CA PHE A 73 6.20 -18.21 -7.90
C PHE A 73 7.19 -18.47 -9.03
N ASP A 74 7.72 -17.39 -9.61
CA ASP A 74 8.78 -17.53 -10.62
C ASP A 74 10.08 -18.00 -9.96
N ILE A 75 10.57 -19.16 -10.41
CA ILE A 75 11.80 -19.78 -9.95
C ILE A 75 12.95 -19.33 -10.85
N HIS A 76 14.10 -19.03 -10.27
CA HIS A 76 15.30 -18.68 -11.03
C HIS A 76 15.93 -19.95 -11.64
N SER A 77 16.03 -20.04 -12.97
CA SER A 77 16.52 -21.23 -13.69
C SER A 77 17.91 -21.70 -13.27
N ARG A 78 18.83 -20.75 -12.99
CA ARG A 78 20.21 -21.07 -12.56
C ARG A 78 20.35 -21.54 -11.10
N THR A 79 19.49 -21.07 -10.20
CA THR A 79 19.69 -21.28 -8.75
C THR A 79 18.58 -22.08 -8.09
N GLY A 80 17.45 -22.30 -8.77
CA GLY A 80 16.28 -22.99 -8.21
C GLY A 80 15.58 -22.24 -7.07
N LEU A 81 16.07 -21.04 -6.72
CA LEU A 81 15.52 -20.23 -5.64
C LEU A 81 14.39 -19.32 -6.16
N LYS A 82 13.44 -19.03 -5.26
CA LYS A 82 12.36 -18.07 -5.53
C LYS A 82 12.94 -16.71 -5.89
N LYS A 83 12.50 -16.13 -7.00
CA LYS A 83 12.87 -14.75 -7.38
C LYS A 83 12.32 -13.77 -6.33
N ARG A 84 13.19 -12.88 -5.84
CA ARG A 84 12.82 -11.84 -4.86
C ARG A 84 12.02 -10.70 -5.48
N VAL A 85 12.23 -10.44 -6.77
CA VAL A 85 11.50 -9.44 -7.54
C VAL A 85 10.37 -10.17 -8.29
N ILE A 86 9.14 -9.97 -7.82
CA ILE A 86 7.90 -10.58 -8.35
C ILE A 86 7.10 -9.55 -9.16
N GLY A 87 7.60 -8.32 -9.28
CA GLY A 87 6.97 -7.28 -10.10
C GLY A 87 7.12 -7.63 -11.58
N LYS A 88 6.00 -7.75 -12.29
CA LYS A 88 6.00 -7.66 -13.75
C LYS A 88 6.19 -6.19 -14.08
N TYR A 89 7.37 -5.85 -14.57
CA TYR A 89 7.61 -4.52 -15.14
C TYR A 89 7.02 -4.52 -16.53
N ASP A 90 6.41 -3.40 -16.91
CA ASP A 90 6.11 -3.18 -18.31
C ASP A 90 7.43 -2.99 -19.06
N GLU A 91 7.55 -3.64 -20.21
CA GLU A 91 8.72 -3.52 -21.08
C GLU A 91 8.64 -2.27 -21.95
N ASP A 92 7.44 -1.70 -22.10
CA ASP A 92 7.25 -0.46 -22.84
C ASP A 92 7.66 0.75 -21.99
N PRO A 93 8.71 1.50 -22.37
CA PRO A 93 9.11 2.71 -21.66
C PRO A 93 8.03 3.80 -21.72
N ASN A 94 7.14 3.76 -22.71
CA ASN A 94 6.14 4.80 -22.92
C ASN A 94 4.90 4.63 -22.04
N THR A 95 4.73 3.49 -21.33
CA THR A 95 3.59 3.29 -20.42
C THR A 95 3.54 4.32 -19.29
N TYR A 96 4.69 4.94 -18.98
CA TYR A 96 4.80 5.99 -17.96
C TYR A 96 4.96 7.39 -18.55
N ASP A 97 4.91 7.52 -19.87
CA ASP A 97 4.94 8.82 -20.52
C ASP A 97 3.56 9.44 -20.43
N TYR A 98 3.47 10.59 -19.76
CA TYR A 98 2.24 11.37 -19.72
C TYR A 98 2.02 12.05 -21.07
N ASP A 99 0.80 11.98 -21.61
CA ASP A 99 0.46 12.73 -22.81
C ASP A 99 0.34 14.22 -22.45
N VAL A 100 1.37 14.98 -22.80
CA VAL A 100 1.42 16.43 -22.57
C VAL A 100 0.24 17.14 -23.23
N ASN A 101 -0.30 16.60 -24.33
CA ASN A 101 -1.46 17.18 -24.99
C ASN A 101 -2.73 17.00 -24.15
N GLU A 102 -2.86 15.91 -23.39
CA GLU A 102 -3.97 15.71 -22.48
C GLU A 102 -4.01 16.83 -21.43
N PHE A 103 -2.87 17.15 -20.82
CA PHE A 103 -2.77 18.24 -19.86
C PHE A 103 -3.05 19.62 -20.47
N ILE A 104 -2.50 19.91 -21.65
CA ILE A 104 -2.76 21.19 -22.34
C ILE A 104 -4.26 21.36 -22.63
N ASN A 105 -4.93 20.28 -23.03
CA ASN A 105 -6.35 20.32 -23.31
C ASN A 105 -7.20 20.50 -22.05
N GLU A 106 -6.83 19.83 -20.95
CA GLU A 106 -7.47 20.00 -19.65
C GLU A 106 -7.38 21.45 -19.16
N ASP A 107 -6.18 22.04 -19.20
CA ASP A 107 -5.95 23.44 -18.82
C ASP A 107 -6.77 24.41 -19.69
N ALA A 108 -6.79 24.17 -21.02
CA ALA A 108 -7.53 25.02 -21.94
C ALA A 108 -9.05 24.95 -21.75
N GLU A 109 -9.59 23.79 -21.32
CA GLU A 109 -10.99 23.66 -20.98
C GLU A 109 -11.34 24.36 -19.66
N GLU A 110 -10.49 24.23 -18.65
CA GLU A 110 -10.69 24.89 -17.36
C GLU A 110 -10.69 26.42 -17.52
N GLU A 111 -9.76 26.96 -18.31
CA GLU A 111 -9.70 28.39 -18.57
C GLU A 111 -10.96 28.91 -19.27
N LYS A 112 -11.48 28.16 -20.27
CA LYS A 112 -12.74 28.51 -20.94
C LYS A 112 -13.91 28.54 -19.96
N ARG A 113 -14.02 27.55 -19.08
CA ARG A 113 -15.08 27.49 -18.06
C ARG A 113 -14.98 28.69 -17.12
N ALA A 114 -13.78 29.01 -16.63
CA ALA A 114 -13.55 30.17 -15.76
C ALA A 114 -13.91 31.50 -16.46
N GLN A 115 -13.62 31.64 -17.75
CA GLN A 115 -14.01 32.81 -18.55
C GLN A 115 -15.54 32.93 -18.70
N VAL A 116 -16.23 31.82 -18.95
CA VAL A 116 -17.70 31.79 -19.04
C VAL A 116 -18.34 32.15 -17.71
N GLU A 117 -17.87 31.58 -16.60
CA GLU A 117 -18.36 31.93 -15.26
C GLU A 117 -18.12 33.41 -14.92
N ARG A 118 -16.97 33.95 -15.33
CA ARG A 118 -16.65 35.36 -15.16
C ARG A 118 -17.64 36.22 -15.94
N LEU A 119 -17.93 35.88 -17.19
CA LEU A 119 -18.88 36.62 -18.02
C LEU A 119 -20.30 36.58 -17.44
N GLN A 120 -20.77 35.40 -17.00
CA GLN A 120 -22.08 35.24 -16.37
C GLN A 120 -22.25 36.11 -15.12
N LYS A 121 -21.20 36.25 -14.30
CA LYS A 121 -21.21 37.15 -13.14
C LYS A 121 -21.40 38.63 -13.52
N PHE A 122 -20.89 39.05 -14.68
CA PHE A 122 -21.00 40.42 -15.17
C PHE A 122 -22.31 40.71 -15.93
N ASP A 123 -22.96 39.72 -16.52
CA ASP A 123 -24.24 39.93 -17.17
C ASP A 123 -25.38 40.07 -16.15
N GLY A 124 -25.38 39.26 -15.08
CA GLY A 124 -26.34 39.40 -13.99
C GLY A 124 -26.17 40.68 -13.16
N SER A 125 -25.04 41.38 -13.24
CA SER A 125 -24.86 42.68 -12.58
C SER A 125 -25.41 43.85 -13.39
N LYS A 126 -25.42 43.76 -14.72
CA LYS A 126 -26.06 44.75 -15.59
C LYS A 126 -27.57 44.73 -15.41
N GLU A 127 -28.19 43.55 -15.41
CA GLU A 127 -29.64 43.40 -15.21
C GLU A 127 -30.09 43.97 -13.86
N LYS A 128 -29.36 43.68 -12.78
CA LYS A 128 -29.62 44.25 -11.45
C LYS A 128 -29.52 45.78 -11.41
N ALA A 129 -28.56 46.37 -12.12
CA ALA A 129 -28.42 47.81 -12.19
C ALA A 129 -29.57 48.48 -12.98
N TYR A 130 -30.17 47.78 -13.94
CA TYR A 130 -31.36 48.27 -14.66
C TYR A 130 -32.65 48.12 -13.82
N GLU A 131 -32.78 47.06 -13.03
CA GLU A 131 -33.93 46.87 -12.12
C GLU A 131 -33.96 47.89 -10.97
N GLU A 132 -32.80 48.37 -10.50
CA GLU A 132 -32.72 49.38 -9.43
C GLU A 132 -33.06 50.80 -9.92
N LEU A 133 -33.11 51.02 -11.23
CA LEU A 133 -33.31 52.33 -11.87
C LEU A 133 -34.75 52.57 -12.38
N VAL A 134 -35.62 51.57 -12.29
CA VAL A 134 -37.05 51.61 -12.68
C VAL A 134 -37.93 51.60 -11.43
#